data_AF-A0A8T3KPI9-F1
#
_entry.id   AF-A0A8T3KPI9-F1
#
_cell.length_a   1.000
_cell.length_b   1.000
_cell.length_c   1.000
_cell.angle_alpha   90.00
_cell.angle_beta   90.00
_cell.angle_gamma   90.00
#
_symmetry.space_group_name_H-M   'P 1'
#
loop_
_entity.id
_entity.type
_entity.pdbx_description
1 polymer ?
#
loop_
_entity_poly.entity_id
_entity_poly.type
_entity_poly.pdbx_seq_one_letter_code
_entity_poly.pdbx_strand_id
1 'polypeptide(L)' 'MLLQNGDTLLITAGGQVQRCRISKVDGNVVKLFDEAGSYRQMPYTILAKMIEEGQAVVQRNKEYDF' A
#
# COMPACT_ATOMS: atom_id res chain seq x y z
N MET A 1 -9.32 7.98 3.50
CA MET A 1 -8.49 7.55 2.36
C MET A 1 -9.19 6.38 1.66
N LEU A 2 -9.22 6.32 0.33
CA LEU A 2 -9.74 5.17 -0.43
C LEU A 2 -8.55 4.43 -1.05
N LEU A 3 -8.32 3.19 -0.63
CA LEU A 3 -7.32 2.30 -1.22
C LEU A 3 -8.00 1.42 -2.26
N GLN A 4 -7.35 1.23 -3.40
CA GLN A 4 -7.88 0.43 -4.50
C GLN A 4 -6.92 -0.71 -4.86
N ASN A 5 -7.48 -1.79 -5.41
CA ASN A 5 -6.66 -2.83 -6.03
C ASN A 5 -5.85 -2.19 -7.17
N GLY A 6 -4.55 -2.48 -7.21
CA GLY A 6 -3.63 -1.93 -8.21
C GLY A 6 -2.84 -0.73 -7.71
N ASP A 7 -3.27 -0.08 -6.63
CA ASP A 7 -2.49 0.99 -6.00
C ASP A 7 -1.10 0.48 -5.60
N THR A 8 -0.09 1.34 -5.77
CA THR A 8 1.24 1.10 -5.25
C THR A 8 1.40 1.80 -3.91
N LEU A 9 1.96 1.09 -2.95
CA LEU A 9 2.38 1.57 -1.65
C LEU A 9 3.91 1.67 -1.59
N LEU A 10 4.41 2.83 -1.20
CA LEU A 10 5.80 3.03 -0.83
C LEU A 10 5.87 3.07 0.70
N ILE A 11 6.49 2.07 1.30
CA ILE A 11 6.59 1.91 2.75
C ILE A 11 8.03 2.15 3.18
N THR A 12 8.26 3.12 4.05
CA THR A 12 9.58 3.40 4.63
C THR A 12 9.72 2.62 5.93
N ALA A 13 10.62 1.63 5.94
CA ALA A 13 10.93 0.81 7.11
C ALA A 13 12.45 0.71 7.29
N GLY A 14 12.96 1.08 8.46
CA GLY A 14 14.40 0.99 8.78
C GLY A 14 15.30 1.78 7.82
N GLY A 15 14.81 2.90 7.26
CA GLY A 15 15.55 3.71 6.29
C GLY A 15 15.53 3.18 4.86
N GLN A 16 14.85 2.06 4.60
CA GLN A 16 14.64 1.54 3.25
C GLN A 16 13.20 1.79 2.80
N VAL A 17 13.03 2.07 1.50
CA VAL A 17 11.71 2.18 0.87
C VAL A 17 11.39 0.84 0.21
N GLN A 18 10.29 0.23 0.63
CA GLN A 18 9.73 -0.98 0.03
C GLN A 18 8.53 -0.60 -0.84
N ARG A 19 8.54 -1.06 -2.09
CA ARG A 19 7.40 -0.90 -3.00
C ARG A 19 6.52 -2.14 -2.92
N CYS A 20 5.24 -1.92 -2.65
CA CYS A 20 4.23 -2.96 -2.55
C CYS A 20 3.04 -2.62 -3.47
N ARG A 21 2.43 -3.62 -4.11
CA ARG A 21 1.17 -3.45 -4.84
C ARG A 21 0.01 -3.97 -4.02
N ILE A 22 -1.05 -3.18 -3.89
CA ILE A 22 -2.30 -3.63 -3.28
C ILE A 22 -2.97 -4.63 -4.22
N SER A 23 -3.16 -5.86 -3.74
CA SER A 23 -3.88 -6.90 -4.47
C SER A 23 -5.35 -6.96 -4.12
N LYS A 24 -5.70 -6.63 -2.87
CA LYS A 24 -7.09 -6.58 -2.40
C LYS A 24 -7.18 -5.77 -1.11
N VAL A 25 -8.30 -5.09 -0.93
CA VAL A 25 -8.74 -4.57 0.38
C VAL A 25 -9.99 -5.35 0.75
N ASP A 26 -9.96 -6.05 1.89
CA ASP A 26 -11.01 -6.96 2.33
C ASP A 26 -11.41 -6.61 3.76
N GLY A 27 -12.51 -5.86 3.91
CA GLY A 27 -12.91 -5.28 5.18
C GLY A 27 -11.79 -4.46 5.82
N ASN A 28 -11.25 -4.94 6.94
CA ASN A 28 -10.20 -4.26 7.70
C ASN A 28 -8.78 -4.78 7.39
N VAL A 29 -8.59 -5.55 6.32
CA VAL A 29 -7.27 -6.11 5.94
C VAL A 29 -6.89 -5.66 4.54
N VAL A 30 -5.65 -5.22 4.40
CA VAL A 30 -5.03 -4.86 3.12
C VAL A 30 -4.02 -5.94 2.74
N LYS A 31 -4.19 -6.48 1.53
CA LYS A 31 -3.35 -7.52 0.95
C LYS A 31 -2.40 -6.90 -0.06
N LEU A 32 -1.14 -7.28 0.00
CA LEU A 32 -0.04 -6.64 -0.69
C LEU A 32 0.87 -7.70 -1.33
N PHE A 33 1.50 -7.35 -2.45
CA PHE A 33 2.67 -8.07 -2.97
C PHE A 33 3.86 -7.13 -2.99
N ASP A 34 5.02 -7.57 -2.52
CA ASP A 34 6.26 -6.83 -2.72
C ASP A 34 6.86 -7.07 -4.13
N GLU A 35 7.94 -6.36 -4.46
CA GLU A 35 8.61 -6.46 -5.76
C GLU A 35 9.19 -7.85 -6.05
N ALA A 36 9.47 -8.64 -5.01
CA ALA A 36 9.91 -10.02 -5.16
C ALA A 36 8.73 -11.01 -5.38
N GLY A 37 7.49 -10.50 -5.41
CA GLY A 37 6.28 -11.31 -5.54
C GLY A 37 5.84 -11.96 -4.22
N SER A 38 6.44 -11.58 -3.09
CA SER A 38 6.06 -12.14 -1.79
C SER A 38 4.73 -11.55 -1.32
N TYR A 39 3.82 -12.41 -0.92
CA TYR A 39 2.53 -12.00 -0.37
C TYR A 39 2.67 -11.49 1.06
N ARG A 40 2.02 -10.37 1.37
CA ARG A 40 1.92 -9.79 2.71
C ARG A 40 0.49 -9.29 2.98
N GLN A 41 0.14 -9.17 4.25
CA GLN A 41 -1.13 -8.57 4.66
C GLN A 41 -0.95 -7.75 5.95
N MET A 42 -1.75 -6.70 6.09
CA MET A 42 -1.77 -5.87 7.31
C MET A 42 -3.16 -5.31 7.59
N PRO A 43 -3.46 -4.96 8.86
CA PRO A 43 -4.69 -4.25 9.18
C PRO A 43 -4.73 -2.89 8.49
N TYR A 44 -5.90 -2.51 7.97
CA TYR A 44 -6.12 -1.21 7.35
C TYR A 44 -5.82 -0.06 8.32
N THR A 45 -6.17 -0.22 9.60
CA THR A 45 -5.89 0.78 10.64
C THR A 45 -4.40 1.05 10.83
N ILE A 46 -3.56 0.02 10.76
CA ILE A 46 -2.10 0.17 10.85
C ILE A 46 -1.57 0.91 9.62
N LEU A 47 -2.03 0.52 8.43
CA LEU A 47 -1.64 1.19 7.20
C LEU A 47 -2.05 2.68 7.20
N ALA A 48 -3.27 2.99 7.64
CA ALA A 48 -3.76 4.36 7.75
C ALA A 48 -2.85 5.19 8.67
N LYS A 49 -2.51 4.64 9.84
CA LYS A 49 -1.59 5.29 10.77
C LYS A 49 -0.20 5.52 10.17
N MET A 50 0.36 4.53 9.47
CA MET A 50 1.65 4.68 8.79
C MET A 50 1.62 5.81 7.75
N ILE A 51 0.49 6.00 7.06
CA ILE A 51 0.33 7.08 6.08
C ILE A 51 0.21 8.44 6.78
N GLU A 52 -0.56 8.52 7.87
CA GLU A 52 -0.68 9.73 8.69
C GLU A 52 0.67 10.15 9.28
N GLU A 53 1.51 9.19 9.68
CA GLU A 53 2.86 9.42 10.21
C GLU A 53 3.92 9.64 9.12
N GLY A 54 3.55 9.62 7.84
CA GLY A 54 4.46 9.81 6.70
C GLY A 54 5.42 8.63 6.45
N GLN A 55 5.17 7.48 7.09
CA GLN A 55 5.92 6.24 6.91
C GLN A 55 5.47 5.45 5.68
N ALA A 56 4.31 5.77 5.13
CA ALA A 56 3.81 5.17 3.90
C ALA A 56 3.14 6.19 2.98
N VAL A 57 3.29 6.00 1.66
CA VAL A 57 2.66 6.84 0.64
C VAL A 57 1.98 5.95 -0.40
N VAL A 58 0.74 6.30 -0.75
CA VAL A 58 -0.03 5.62 -1.80
C VAL A 58 0.19 6.33 -3.12
N GLN A 59 0.85 5.66 -4.06
CA GLN A 59 0.93 6.05 -5.46
C GLN A 59 -0.20 5.37 -6.21
N ARG A 60 -1.24 6.14 -6.53
CA ARG A 60 -2.26 5.69 -7.48
C ARG A 60 -1.68 5.79 -8.88
N ASN A 61 -1.82 4.74 -9.68
CA ASN A 61 -1.63 4.90 -11.12
C ASN A 61 -2.72 5.85 -11.60
N LYS A 62 -2.34 7.09 -11.93
CA LYS A 62 -3.15 7.93 -12.80
C LYS A 62 -3.07 7.29 -14.19
N GLU A 63 -3.85 6.25 -14.44
CA GLU A 63 -4.27 6.03 -15.82
C GLU A 63 -5.08 7.26 -16.21
N TYR A 64 -4.60 7.95 -17.24
CA TYR A 64 -5.19 9.17 -17.74
C TYR A 64 -6.66 8.92 -18.09
N ASP A 65 -7.55 9.78 -17.58
CA ASP A 65 -8.87 10.00 -18.17
C ASP A 65 -8.67 10.48 -19.62
N PHE A 66 -9.13 9.68 -20.59
CA PHE A 66 -9.41 10.09 -21.97
C PHE A 66 -10.82 9.65 -22.35
#